data_AF-A0ABD2NX60-F1
#
_entry.id   AF-A0ABD2NX60-F1
#
_cell.length_a   1.000
_cell.length_b   1.000
_cell.length_c   1.000
_cell.angle_alpha   90.00
_cell.angle_beta   90.00
_cell.angle_gamma   90.00
#
_symmetry.space_group_name_H-M   'P 1'
#
loop_
_entity.id
_entity.type
_entity.pdbx_description
1 polymer ?
#
loop_
_entity_poly.entity_id
_entity_poly.type
_entity_poly.pdbx_seq_one_letter_code
_entity_poly.pdbx_strand_id
1 'polypeptide(L)' 'HHQGDDEDSQDASGSRAQYVSANCVVFTHYQGDAASVVDEHFSRALDKTSAHTK' A
#
# COMPACT_ATOMS: atom_id res chain seq x y z
N HIS A 1 26.39 -22.91 -8.34
CA HIS A 1 25.69 -22.68 -7.06
C HIS A 1 24.27 -22.29 -7.40
N HIS A 2 23.31 -22.97 -6.80
CA HIS A 2 21.91 -23.00 -7.18
C HIS A 2 21.27 -21.61 -7.11
N GLN A 3 20.60 -21.24 -8.20
CA GLN A 3 19.59 -20.19 -8.28
C GLN A 3 18.50 -20.50 -7.24
N GLY A 4 18.18 -19.53 -6.39
CA GLY A 4 17.02 -19.57 -5.50
C GLY A 4 16.13 -18.40 -5.87
N ASP A 5 15.31 -18.61 -6.90
CA ASP A 5 14.15 -17.78 -7.19
C ASP A 5 13.12 -18.08 -6.08
N ASP A 6 13.16 -17.32 -4.99
CA ASP A 6 12.10 -17.28 -3.98
C ASP A 6 10.97 -16.35 -4.47
N GLU A 7 10.41 -16.66 -5.64
CA GLU A 7 9.10 -16.19 -6.07
C GLU A 7 8.11 -17.32 -5.76
N ASP A 8 7.41 -17.26 -4.62
CA ASP A 8 5.95 -17.42 -4.51
C ASP A 8 5.48 -17.46 -3.05
N SER A 9 4.21 -17.07 -2.82
CA SER A 9 3.37 -17.39 -1.65
C SER A 9 3.33 -16.42 -0.45
N GLN A 10 3.20 -15.11 -0.69
CA GLN A 10 2.61 -14.22 0.34
C GLN A 10 1.41 -13.42 -0.18
N ASP A 11 0.46 -14.13 -0.80
CA ASP A 11 -0.95 -13.75 -0.78
C ASP A 11 -1.67 -14.50 0.35
N ALA A 12 -1.65 -13.91 1.55
CA ALA A 12 -2.64 -14.22 2.59
C ALA A 12 -2.63 -13.09 3.63
N SER A 13 -3.60 -12.18 3.53
CA SER A 13 -3.90 -11.10 4.48
C SER A 13 -3.09 -9.80 4.36
N GLY A 14 -3.14 -9.16 3.18
CA GLY A 14 -3.40 -7.72 3.03
C GLY A 14 -2.37 -6.69 3.52
N SER A 15 -1.25 -7.09 4.13
CA SER A 15 -0.19 -6.16 4.53
C SER A 15 1.17 -6.64 4.03
N ARG A 16 1.80 -5.83 3.18
CA ARG A 16 3.17 -6.07 2.66
C ARG A 16 4.18 -5.54 3.69
N ALA A 17 4.90 -6.44 4.36
CA ALA A 17 6.01 -6.09 5.23
C ALA A 17 7.28 -5.87 4.40
N GLN A 18 8.00 -4.79 4.67
CA GLN A 18 9.28 -4.45 4.05
C GLN A 18 10.33 -4.18 5.13
N TYR A 19 11.47 -4.85 5.04
CA TYR A 19 12.60 -4.69 5.96
C TYR A 19 13.60 -3.71 5.36
N VAL A 20 13.62 -2.46 5.85
CA VAL A 20 14.48 -1.38 5.35
C VAL A 20 15.88 -1.45 5.96
N SER A 21 15.97 -1.90 7.21
CA SER A 21 17.23 -2.10 7.93
C SER A 21 17.02 -3.14 9.04
N ALA A 22 18.10 -3.48 9.77
CA ALA A 22 18.04 -4.42 10.90
C ALA A 22 17.02 -4.02 11.99
N ASN A 23 16.69 -2.73 12.09
CA ASN A 23 15.78 -2.19 13.12
C ASN A 23 14.57 -1.46 12.51
N CYS A 24 14.30 -1.65 11.22
CA CYS A 24 13.22 -0.94 10.55
C CYS A 24 12.39 -1.89 9.67
N VAL A 25 11.11 -2.03 10.05
CA VAL A 25 10.10 -2.78 9.30
C VAL A 25 8.94 -1.84 8.99
N VAL A 26 8.52 -1.82 7.73
CA VAL A 26 7.41 -1.02 7.22
C VAL A 26 6.29 -1.95 6.81
N PHE A 27 5.07 -1.71 7.30
CA PHE A 27 3.88 -2.44 6.91
C PHE A 27 3.02 -1.58 6.00
N THR A 28 2.72 -2.11 4.82
CA THR A 28 1.89 -1.41 3.82
C THR A 28 0.46 -1.94 3.88
N HIS A 29 -0.47 -1.12 4.35
CA HIS A 29 -1.90 -1.44 4.50
C HIS A 29 -2.76 -0.90 3.34
N TYR A 30 -2.19 -0.82 2.15
CA TYR A 30 -2.92 -0.55 0.92
C TYR A 30 -2.53 -1.60 -0.14
N GLN A 31 -3.38 -1.75 -1.15
CA GLN A 31 -3.14 -2.65 -2.28
C GLN A 31 -3.01 -1.82 -3.55
N GLY A 32 -2.16 -2.26 -4.49
CA GLY A 32 -1.91 -1.56 -5.74
C GLY A 32 -0.81 -0.49 -5.65
N ASP A 33 -0.84 0.43 -6.60
CA ASP A 33 0.14 1.52 -6.72
C ASP A 33 -0.14 2.67 -5.73
N ALA A 34 0.93 3.21 -5.14
CA ALA A 34 0.84 4.26 -4.13
C ALA A 34 0.24 5.55 -4.69
N ALA A 35 0.61 5.95 -5.93
CA ALA A 35 0.09 7.18 -6.52
C ALA A 35 -1.41 7.08 -6.75
N SER A 36 -1.89 5.92 -7.21
CA SER A 36 -3.32 5.66 -7.43
C SER A 36 -4.14 5.70 -6.13
N VAL A 37 -3.66 5.01 -5.08
CA VAL A 37 -4.34 4.99 -3.77
C VAL A 37 -4.43 6.38 -3.16
N VAL A 38 -3.35 7.15 -3.28
CA VAL A 38 -3.28 8.52 -2.80
C VAL A 38 -4.24 9.43 -3.58
N ASP A 39 -4.26 9.33 -4.91
CA ASP A 39 -5.16 10.11 -5.76
C ASP A 39 -6.64 9.85 -5.41
N GLU A 40 -7.05 8.58 -5.33
CA GLU A 40 -8.42 8.19 -4.92
C GLU A 40 -8.78 8.69 -3.51
N HIS A 41 -7.83 8.67 -2.58
CA HIS A 41 -8.04 9.22 -1.24
C HIS A 41 -8.33 10.72 -1.30
N PHE A 42 -7.54 11.49 -2.04
CA PHE A 42 -7.71 12.93 -2.18
C PHE A 42 -9.00 13.29 -2.92
N SER A 43 -9.32 12.63 -4.04
CA SER A 43 -10.57 12.89 -4.77
C SER A 43 -11.79 12.72 -3.86
N ARG A 44 -11.87 11.60 -3.12
CA ARG A 44 -12.99 11.35 -2.18
C ARG A 44 -13.07 12.37 -1.05
N ALA A 45 -11.93 12.87 -0.57
CA ALA A 45 -11.92 13.89 0.48
C ALA A 45 -12.46 15.22 -0.05
N LEU A 46 -12.01 15.64 -1.24
CA LEU A 46 -12.42 16.90 -1.88
C LEU A 46 -13.89 16.86 -2.31
N ASP A 47 -14.39 15.73 -2.81
CA ASP A 47 -15.81 15.56 -3.15
C ASP A 47 -16.74 15.70 -1.92
N LYS A 48 -16.27 15.28 -0.74
CA LYS A 48 -17.04 15.47 0.51
C LYS A 48 -17.06 16.94 0.95
N THR A 49 -16.04 17.72 0.61
CA THR A 49 -16.02 19.16 0.92
C THR A 49 -16.96 19.97 0.03
N SER A 50 -17.14 19.58 -1.23
CA SER A 50 -18.10 20.22 -2.13
C SER A 50 -19.56 19.92 -1.76
N ALA A 51 -19.82 18.78 -1.10
CA ALA A 51 -21.14 18.45 -0.58
C ALA A 51 -21.55 19.23 0.69
N HIS A 52 -20.61 19.90 1.38
CA HIS A 52 -20.89 20.64 2.62
C HIS A 52 -21.23 22.13 2.39
N THR A 53 -21.31 22.59 1.13
CA THR A 53 -21.91 23.88 0.78
C THR A 53 -23.43 23.71 0.62
N LYS A 54 -24.18 23.65 1.71
CA LYS A 54 -25.63 23.84 1.70
C LYS A 54 -26.10 24.56 2.96
#